data_AF-S6HDC6-F1
#
_entry.id   AF-S6HDC6-F1
#
_cell.length_a   1.000
_cell.length_b   1.000
_cell.length_c   1.000
_cell.angle_alpha   90.00
_cell.angle_beta   90.00
_cell.angle_gamma   90.00
#
_symmetry.space_group_name_H-M   'P 1'
#
loop_
_entity.id
_entity.type
_entity.pdbx_description
1 polymer ?
#
loop_
_entity_poly.entity_id
_entity_poly.type
_entity_poly.pdbx_seq_one_letter_code
_entity_poly.pdbx_strand_id
1 'polypeptide(L)'
;MSHQNYNTYKEYTAFDFIEDEYFIRWVKNPDDQSEQFWKMWVAKYPEKAKDLMLAKSILLNLGYQHDPKLSEDDYVEMFEGALKRSRMESGKSGFLGLSFLPALLKVAALITIVLGVVFSVDQVNLANKEAASHVAMVTKQSPLGQKIITWLEDGTKVHLNAGSQIIYPSVFSDSIRAVTVKGEAYFEVAKDAGRPFIVNTEKVRTTVLGTIFNVRAYPDENKVDIAVEEGVVRVETKSTDQTDSKILRANEMNSYDLSSNKSYMYNIDPEDVFAWTNGVISFKAANINEIVNTLERWYGVTFNIKLKLNTDKDFSFRYKNKSLEEILDGLGFAYGFEYKIDDKTITLY
;
A
#
# COMPACT_ATOMS: atom_id res chain seq x y z
N MET A 1 16.94 38.80 -18.76
CA MET A 1 15.79 38.40 -17.93
C MET A 1 14.54 38.53 -18.78
N SER A 2 14.14 37.47 -19.49
CA SER A 2 12.86 37.43 -20.20
C SER A 2 11.78 37.10 -19.18
N HIS A 3 10.79 37.98 -19.00
CA HIS A 3 9.58 37.65 -18.25
C HIS A 3 8.87 36.50 -18.97
N GLN A 4 8.92 35.31 -18.40
CA GLN A 4 8.15 34.20 -18.93
C GLN A 4 6.66 34.42 -18.66
N ASN A 5 5.85 34.26 -19.70
CA ASN A 5 4.42 34.50 -19.65
C ASN A 5 3.69 33.24 -19.16
N TYR A 6 2.86 33.38 -18.13
CA TYR A 6 2.02 32.29 -17.61
C TYR A 6 1.18 31.58 -18.69
N ASN A 7 0.76 32.31 -19.73
CA ASN A 7 -0.09 31.75 -20.78
C ASN A 7 0.65 30.79 -21.72
N THR A 8 1.98 30.79 -21.74
CA THR A 8 2.79 29.94 -22.63
C THR A 8 2.53 28.45 -22.39
N TYR A 9 2.34 28.06 -21.12
CA TYR A 9 2.21 26.66 -20.72
C TYR A 9 0.76 26.18 -20.64
N LYS A 10 -0.22 27.03 -20.92
CA LYS A 10 -1.65 26.74 -20.66
C LYS A 10 -2.14 25.51 -21.43
N GLU A 11 -1.61 25.27 -22.62
CA GLU A 11 -2.02 24.15 -23.47
C GLU A 11 -1.02 22.98 -23.43
N TYR A 12 0.05 23.08 -22.61
CA TYR A 12 1.07 22.04 -22.53
C TYR A 12 0.48 20.75 -21.94
N THR A 13 0.90 19.64 -22.53
CA THR A 13 0.77 18.29 -21.99
C THR A 13 2.05 17.90 -21.27
N ALA A 14 2.06 16.74 -20.60
CA ALA A 14 3.26 16.24 -19.95
C ALA A 14 4.45 16.09 -20.92
N PHE A 15 4.21 15.77 -22.20
CA PHE A 15 5.26 15.63 -23.22
C PHE A 15 5.84 16.98 -23.64
N ASP A 16 5.02 18.02 -23.71
CA ASP A 16 5.51 19.37 -24.06
C ASP A 16 6.41 19.94 -22.94
N PHE A 17 6.08 19.63 -21.68
CA PHE A 17 6.89 20.04 -20.53
C PHE A 17 8.28 19.39 -20.50
N ILE A 18 8.40 18.11 -20.87
CA ILE A 18 9.70 17.42 -20.85
C ILE A 18 10.64 17.88 -21.98
N GLU A 19 10.15 18.66 -22.94
CA GLU A 19 10.92 19.30 -24.00
C GLU A 19 11.24 20.78 -23.70
N ASP A 20 10.62 21.38 -22.68
CA ASP A 20 10.80 22.78 -22.33
C ASP A 20 12.04 23.03 -21.44
N GLU A 21 12.99 23.82 -21.94
CA GLU A 21 14.26 24.06 -21.26
C GLU A 21 14.09 24.73 -19.88
N TYR A 22 13.08 25.58 -19.70
CA TYR A 22 12.87 26.28 -18.44
C TYR A 22 12.26 25.37 -17.37
N PHE A 23 11.31 24.54 -17.77
CA PHE A 23 10.76 23.49 -16.94
C PHE A 23 11.84 22.47 -16.57
N ILE A 24 12.61 21.97 -17.53
CA ILE A 24 13.70 21.02 -17.27
C ILE A 24 14.72 21.62 -16.30
N ARG A 25 15.11 22.89 -16.49
CA ARG A 25 16.04 23.58 -15.58
C ARG A 25 15.49 23.69 -14.17
N TRP A 26 14.21 24.06 -14.01
CA TRP A 26 13.57 24.11 -12.70
C TRP A 26 13.54 22.72 -12.03
N VAL A 27 13.22 21.68 -12.77
CA VAL A 27 13.18 20.31 -12.22
C VAL A 27 14.57 19.82 -11.81
N LYS A 28 15.62 20.14 -12.58
CA LYS A 28 16.99 19.68 -12.31
C LYS A 28 17.74 20.52 -11.28
N ASN A 29 17.53 21.83 -11.27
CA ASN A 29 18.23 22.77 -10.38
C ASN A 29 17.32 23.97 -10.07
N PRO A 30 16.35 23.82 -9.16
CA PRO A 30 15.40 24.88 -8.84
C PRO A 30 16.10 26.06 -8.18
N ASP A 31 15.65 27.26 -8.52
CA ASP A 31 16.02 28.52 -7.88
C ASP A 31 14.75 29.24 -7.37
N ASP A 32 14.90 30.21 -6.45
CA ASP A 32 13.76 30.88 -5.83
C ASP A 32 12.78 31.51 -6.85
N GLN A 33 13.31 31.95 -8.00
CA GLN A 33 12.49 32.57 -9.05
C GLN A 33 11.65 31.54 -9.80
N SER A 34 12.26 30.43 -10.22
CA SER A 34 11.58 29.34 -10.90
C SER A 34 10.59 28.63 -9.97
N GLU A 35 10.95 28.43 -8.71
CA GLU A 35 10.08 27.83 -7.70
C GLU A 35 8.83 28.68 -7.44
N GLN A 36 8.99 30.00 -7.29
CA GLN A 36 7.84 30.91 -7.16
C GLN A 36 7.00 30.94 -8.43
N PHE A 37 7.62 30.95 -9.61
CA PHE A 37 6.90 30.94 -10.89
C PHE A 37 6.00 29.70 -11.01
N TRP A 38 6.54 28.50 -10.82
CA TRP A 38 5.76 27.26 -10.96
C TRP A 38 4.71 27.10 -9.87
N LYS A 39 4.97 27.56 -8.63
CA LYS A 39 3.96 27.64 -7.56
C LYS A 39 2.79 28.54 -7.95
N MET A 40 3.07 29.75 -8.44
CA MET A 40 2.03 30.68 -8.89
C MET A 40 1.30 30.17 -10.14
N TRP A 41 2.01 29.49 -11.04
CA TRP A 41 1.43 28.93 -12.26
C TRP A 41 0.44 27.81 -11.96
N VAL A 42 0.79 26.86 -11.08
CA VAL A 42 -0.11 25.78 -10.63
C VAL A 42 -1.30 26.33 -9.87
N ALA A 43 -1.10 27.35 -9.03
CA ALA A 43 -2.21 28.01 -8.34
C ALA A 43 -3.20 28.67 -9.31
N LYS A 44 -2.71 29.13 -10.48
CA LYS A 44 -3.53 29.75 -11.53
C LYS A 44 -4.20 28.74 -12.47
N TYR A 45 -3.56 27.60 -12.74
CA TYR A 45 -4.06 26.53 -13.61
C TYR A 45 -4.06 25.16 -12.88
N PRO A 46 -4.91 24.99 -11.85
CA PRO A 46 -4.90 23.78 -11.02
C PRO A 46 -5.22 22.50 -11.80
N GLU A 47 -5.94 22.59 -12.92
CA GLU A 47 -6.22 21.49 -13.84
C GLU A 47 -4.97 20.91 -14.50
N LYS A 48 -3.92 21.73 -14.68
CA LYS A 48 -2.65 21.34 -15.28
C LYS A 48 -1.64 20.77 -14.29
N ALA A 49 -1.98 20.74 -13.00
CA ALA A 49 -1.12 20.15 -11.99
C ALA A 49 -0.76 18.69 -12.29
N LYS A 50 -1.70 17.92 -12.87
CA LYS A 50 -1.46 16.51 -13.24
C LYS A 50 -0.39 16.39 -14.34
N ASP A 51 -0.50 17.17 -15.41
CA ASP A 51 0.45 17.17 -16.52
C ASP A 51 1.85 17.62 -16.08
N LEU A 52 1.90 18.68 -15.25
CA LEU A 52 3.14 19.21 -14.68
C LEU A 52 3.84 18.18 -13.78
N MET A 53 3.08 17.50 -12.91
CA MET A 53 3.61 16.48 -12.00
C MET A 53 4.09 15.24 -12.77
N LEU A 54 3.37 14.82 -13.81
CA LEU A 54 3.77 13.72 -14.67
C LEU A 54 5.06 14.05 -15.44
N ALA A 55 5.18 15.25 -16.01
CA ALA A 55 6.42 15.67 -16.67
C ALA A 55 7.60 15.73 -15.70
N LYS A 56 7.39 16.24 -14.48
CA LYS A 56 8.41 16.28 -13.42
C LYS A 56 8.85 14.88 -13.03
N SER A 57 7.92 13.93 -12.88
CA SER A 57 8.26 12.54 -12.55
C SER A 57 9.03 11.84 -13.68
N ILE A 58 8.65 12.08 -14.94
CA ILE A 58 9.37 11.57 -16.11
C ILE A 58 10.82 12.09 -16.13
N LEU A 59 11.03 13.39 -15.94
CA LEU A 59 12.38 13.99 -15.96
C LEU A 59 13.28 13.52 -14.80
N LEU A 60 12.70 13.35 -13.61
CA LEU A 60 13.44 12.82 -12.46
C LEU A 60 13.83 11.35 -12.67
N ASN A 61 12.97 10.56 -13.33
CA ASN A 61 13.22 9.15 -13.61
C ASN A 61 14.15 8.90 -14.82
N LEU A 62 14.16 9.79 -15.82
CA LEU A 62 15.00 9.65 -17.03
C LEU A 62 16.44 10.15 -16.82
N GLY A 63 16.70 10.94 -15.78
CA GLY A 63 17.94 11.73 -15.67
C GLY A 63 18.91 11.36 -14.55
N TYR A 64 18.57 10.48 -13.60
CA TYR A 64 19.40 10.38 -12.39
C TYR A 64 19.40 8.97 -11.75
N GLN A 65 20.58 8.34 -11.78
CA GLN A 65 20.98 7.24 -10.89
C GLN A 65 21.37 7.74 -9.47
N HIS A 66 20.71 8.79 -8.97
CA HIS A 66 20.92 9.24 -7.60
C HIS A 66 19.64 9.91 -7.07
N ASP A 67 19.01 9.20 -6.15
CA ASP A 67 17.82 9.59 -5.41
C ASP A 67 17.99 10.95 -4.69
N PRO A 68 17.29 12.04 -5.08
CA PRO A 68 17.13 13.18 -4.22
C PRO A 68 15.97 12.84 -3.28
N LYS A 69 16.31 12.37 -2.07
CA LYS A 69 15.37 12.14 -0.98
C LYS A 69 14.49 13.39 -0.81
N LEU A 70 13.21 13.28 -1.22
CA LEU A 70 12.12 14.14 -0.77
C LEU A 70 12.21 14.26 0.76
N SER A 71 12.12 15.48 1.29
CA SER A 71 12.22 15.67 2.74
C SER A 71 11.04 14.98 3.42
N GLU A 72 11.22 14.61 4.68
CA GLU A 72 10.19 13.87 5.41
C GLU A 72 8.90 14.67 5.57
N ASP A 73 9.04 15.99 5.68
CA ASP A 73 7.91 16.92 5.77
C ASP A 73 7.15 16.97 4.43
N ASP A 74 7.85 16.93 3.29
CA ASP A 74 7.21 16.89 1.96
C ASP A 74 6.37 15.62 1.76
N TYR A 75 6.88 14.45 2.20
CA TYR A 75 6.11 13.20 2.13
C TYR A 75 4.87 13.22 3.03
N VAL A 76 5.00 13.75 4.25
CA VAL A 76 3.88 13.85 5.19
C VAL A 76 2.83 14.83 4.67
N GLU A 77 3.23 15.97 4.13
CA GLU A 77 2.31 16.95 3.52
C GLU A 77 1.59 16.38 2.29
N MET A 78 2.31 15.69 1.40
CA MET A 78 1.72 15.01 0.25
C MET A 78 0.70 13.96 0.70
N PHE A 79 1.03 13.21 1.75
CA PHE A 79 0.18 12.18 2.32
C PHE A 79 -1.11 12.75 2.93
N GLU A 80 -1.00 13.80 3.75
CA GLU A 80 -2.16 14.51 4.32
C GLU A 80 -3.03 15.13 3.22
N GLY A 81 -2.41 15.70 2.18
CA GLY A 81 -3.11 16.26 1.03
C GLY A 81 -3.87 15.22 0.20
N ALA A 82 -3.33 14.01 0.06
CA ALA A 82 -3.97 12.91 -0.65
C ALA A 82 -5.15 12.33 0.15
N LEU A 83 -4.97 12.09 1.45
CA LEU A 83 -6.05 11.59 2.31
C LEU A 83 -7.20 12.59 2.45
N LYS A 84 -6.90 13.90 2.56
CA LYS A 84 -7.92 14.95 2.66
C LYS A 84 -8.78 15.03 1.39
N ARG A 85 -8.20 14.82 0.20
CA ARG A 85 -8.93 14.75 -1.07
C ARG A 85 -9.88 13.54 -1.11
N SER A 86 -9.43 12.36 -0.67
CA SER A 86 -10.29 11.16 -0.62
C SER A 86 -11.51 11.31 0.31
N ARG A 87 -11.40 12.08 1.40
CA ARG A 87 -12.53 12.37 2.31
C ARG A 87 -13.52 13.42 1.77
N MET A 88 -13.07 14.32 0.89
CA MET A 88 -13.92 15.41 0.37
C MET A 88 -14.84 15.00 -0.79
N GLU A 89 -14.60 13.88 -1.45
CA GLU A 89 -15.43 13.42 -2.58
C GLU A 89 -16.78 12.80 -2.18
N SER A 90 -17.14 12.78 -0.89
CA SER A 90 -18.42 12.20 -0.42
C SER A 90 -19.52 13.20 -0.03
N GLY A 91 -19.36 14.51 -0.24
CA GLY A 91 -20.45 15.41 0.10
C GLY A 91 -20.27 16.87 -0.28
N LYS A 92 -20.77 17.25 -1.46
CA LYS A 92 -21.19 18.62 -1.77
C LYS A 92 -22.34 18.64 -2.76
N SER A 93 -23.56 18.80 -2.25
CA SER A 93 -24.63 19.50 -2.98
C SER A 93 -24.94 20.77 -2.21
N GLY A 94 -24.33 21.89 -2.64
CA GLY A 94 -24.66 23.21 -2.12
C GLY A 94 -26.03 23.63 -2.62
N PHE A 95 -26.96 23.89 -1.71
CA PHE A 95 -28.27 24.44 -2.04
C PHE A 95 -28.16 25.97 -2.14
N LEU A 96 -28.40 26.53 -3.33
CA LEU A 96 -28.58 27.99 -3.49
C LEU A 96 -30.02 28.35 -3.11
N GLY A 97 -30.19 29.23 -2.13
CA GLY A 97 -31.46 29.85 -1.81
C GLY A 97 -31.79 30.98 -2.78
N LEU A 98 -33.00 30.99 -3.33
CA LEU A 98 -33.58 32.16 -3.99
C LEU A 98 -35.02 32.36 -3.50
N SER A 99 -35.41 33.61 -3.30
CA SER A 99 -36.64 34.05 -2.64
C SER A 99 -37.64 34.73 -3.59
N PHE A 100 -38.93 34.59 -3.22
CA PHE A 100 -40.17 35.34 -3.58
C PHE A 100 -41.01 35.03 -4.86
N LEU A 101 -42.34 35.02 -4.61
CA LEU A 101 -43.56 34.66 -5.40
C LEU A 101 -44.04 35.73 -6.43
N PRO A 102 -45.22 35.60 -7.13
CA PRO A 102 -45.77 34.48 -7.90
C PRO A 102 -46.20 34.88 -9.33
N ALA A 103 -46.04 33.97 -10.30
CA ALA A 103 -46.79 33.96 -11.56
C ALA A 103 -47.20 32.51 -11.88
N LEU A 104 -48.01 31.94 -10.97
CA LEU A 104 -48.49 30.57 -11.05
C LEU A 104 -49.58 30.46 -12.11
N LEU A 105 -49.21 29.92 -13.28
CA LEU A 105 -49.96 28.90 -14.03
C LEU A 105 -49.32 28.60 -15.40
N LYS A 106 -48.46 29.49 -15.94
CA LYS A 106 -47.65 29.20 -17.15
C LYS A 106 -46.25 28.65 -16.86
N VAL A 107 -45.71 28.97 -15.67
CA VAL A 107 -44.38 28.52 -15.22
C VAL A 107 -44.42 27.07 -14.71
N ALA A 108 -45.58 26.60 -14.25
CA ALA A 108 -45.74 25.25 -13.68
C ALA A 108 -45.38 24.14 -14.68
N ALA A 109 -45.73 24.29 -15.97
CA ALA A 109 -45.41 23.31 -17.01
C ALA A 109 -43.91 23.25 -17.33
N LEU A 110 -43.22 24.39 -17.29
CA LEU A 110 -41.77 24.42 -17.49
C LEU A 110 -41.03 23.84 -16.27
N ILE A 111 -41.53 24.15 -15.07
CA ILE A 111 -40.99 23.60 -13.81
C ILE A 111 -41.20 22.09 -13.77
N THR A 112 -42.35 21.54 -14.15
CA THR A 112 -42.55 20.09 -14.18
C THR A 112 -41.68 19.40 -15.22
N ILE A 113 -41.41 20.02 -16.37
CA ILE A 113 -40.45 19.49 -17.35
C ILE A 113 -39.04 19.53 -16.78
N VAL A 114 -38.61 20.64 -16.20
CA VAL A 114 -37.26 20.77 -15.60
C VAL A 114 -37.09 19.81 -14.42
N LEU A 115 -38.06 19.72 -13.52
CA LEU A 115 -38.05 18.77 -12.42
C LEU A 115 -38.10 17.32 -12.91
N GLY A 116 -38.86 17.03 -13.98
CA GLY A 116 -38.90 15.71 -14.61
C GLY A 116 -37.57 15.33 -15.26
N VAL A 117 -36.89 16.28 -15.92
CA VAL A 117 -35.55 16.09 -16.49
C VAL A 117 -34.52 15.92 -15.38
N VAL A 118 -34.54 16.76 -14.35
CA VAL A 118 -33.65 16.62 -13.18
C VAL A 118 -33.88 15.27 -12.48
N PHE A 119 -35.12 14.89 -12.24
CA PHE A 119 -35.46 13.59 -11.65
C PHE A 119 -35.04 12.41 -12.55
N SER A 120 -35.19 12.53 -13.87
CA SER A 120 -34.74 11.51 -14.82
C SER A 120 -33.22 11.40 -14.87
N VAL A 121 -32.51 12.52 -14.82
CA VAL A 121 -31.04 12.56 -14.74
C VAL A 121 -30.57 11.99 -13.40
N ASP A 122 -31.23 12.30 -12.29
CA ASP A 122 -30.94 11.72 -10.98
C ASP A 122 -31.21 10.21 -10.94
N GLN A 123 -32.30 9.74 -11.56
CA GLN A 123 -32.61 8.31 -11.68
C GLN A 123 -31.59 7.56 -12.57
N VAL A 124 -31.16 8.17 -13.68
CA VAL A 124 -30.10 7.61 -14.54
C VAL A 124 -28.75 7.63 -13.82
N ASN A 125 -28.45 8.66 -13.04
CA ASN A 125 -27.24 8.73 -12.22
C ASN A 125 -27.28 7.73 -11.06
N LEU A 126 -28.44 7.50 -10.44
CA LEU A 126 -28.63 6.45 -9.42
C LEU A 126 -28.42 5.07 -10.04
N ALA A 127 -29.03 4.80 -11.20
CA ALA A 127 -28.85 3.55 -11.94
C ALA A 127 -27.40 3.33 -12.40
N ASN A 128 -26.69 4.40 -12.81
CA ASN A 128 -25.26 4.33 -13.13
C ASN A 128 -24.39 4.14 -11.87
N LYS A 129 -24.79 4.69 -10.72
CA LYS A 129 -24.16 4.43 -9.41
C LYS A 129 -24.36 2.97 -8.97
N GLU A 130 -25.53 2.41 -9.23
CA GLU A 130 -25.84 1.00 -8.96
C GLU A 130 -25.13 0.06 -9.94
N ALA A 131 -25.00 0.43 -11.22
CA ALA A 131 -24.23 -0.32 -12.22
C ALA A 131 -22.71 -0.25 -11.96
N ALA A 132 -22.20 0.84 -11.39
CA ALA A 132 -20.83 0.93 -10.88
C ALA A 132 -20.59 0.12 -9.58
N SER A 133 -21.63 -0.47 -8.97
CA SER A 133 -21.53 -1.12 -7.65
C SER A 133 -21.18 -2.61 -7.68
N HIS A 134 -20.86 -3.22 -8.83
CA HIS A 134 -20.39 -4.60 -8.89
C HIS A 134 -19.03 -4.71 -9.60
N VAL A 135 -18.02 -4.00 -9.06
CA VAL A 135 -16.63 -4.32 -9.42
C VAL A 135 -16.33 -5.72 -8.88
N ALA A 136 -15.99 -6.65 -9.79
CA ALA A 136 -15.71 -8.02 -9.42
C ALA A 136 -14.48 -8.08 -8.49
N MET A 137 -14.58 -8.79 -7.38
CA MET A 137 -13.44 -9.02 -6.50
C MET A 137 -12.60 -10.18 -7.02
N VAL A 138 -11.29 -9.96 -7.11
CA VAL A 138 -10.29 -10.95 -7.45
C VAL A 138 -9.64 -11.46 -6.16
N THR A 139 -9.49 -12.77 -6.06
CA THR A 139 -8.74 -13.42 -4.97
C THR A 139 -7.57 -14.18 -5.56
N LYS A 140 -6.36 -13.92 -5.05
CA LYS A 140 -5.15 -14.71 -5.34
C LYS A 140 -4.66 -15.34 -4.05
N GLN A 141 -4.28 -16.61 -4.11
CA GLN A 141 -3.86 -17.37 -2.94
C GLN A 141 -2.63 -18.20 -3.27
N SER A 142 -1.67 -18.19 -2.36
CA SER A 142 -0.51 -19.08 -2.36
C SER A 142 -0.79 -20.28 -1.46
N PRO A 143 -0.76 -21.52 -1.96
CA PRO A 143 -0.79 -22.71 -1.11
C PRO A 143 0.38 -22.77 -0.14
N LEU A 144 0.29 -23.63 0.88
CA LEU A 144 1.45 -23.98 1.69
C LEU A 144 2.53 -24.64 0.80
N GLY A 145 3.81 -24.42 1.11
CA GLY A 145 4.94 -24.90 0.32
C GLY A 145 5.23 -24.09 -0.94
N GLN A 146 4.43 -23.06 -1.25
CA GLN A 146 4.56 -22.30 -2.50
C GLN A 146 4.57 -20.81 -2.23
N LYS A 147 5.30 -20.06 -3.06
CA LYS A 147 5.25 -18.59 -3.11
C LYS A 147 4.79 -18.21 -4.51
N ILE A 148 3.96 -17.18 -4.63
CA ILE A 148 3.51 -16.71 -5.94
C ILE A 148 3.79 -15.22 -6.10
N ILE A 149 4.02 -14.81 -7.35
CA ILE A 149 4.14 -13.40 -7.74
C ILE A 149 2.93 -13.07 -8.60
N THR A 150 2.28 -11.94 -8.32
CA THR A 150 1.16 -11.42 -9.11
C THR A 150 1.30 -9.92 -9.33
N TRP A 151 0.70 -9.43 -10.41
CA TRP A 151 0.60 -8.01 -10.71
C TRP A 151 -0.86 -7.58 -10.55
N LEU A 152 -1.05 -6.39 -9.99
CA LEU A 152 -2.35 -5.75 -9.87
C LEU A 152 -2.58 -4.82 -11.08
N GLU A 153 -3.81 -4.35 -11.23
CA GLU A 153 -4.21 -3.52 -12.39
C GLU A 153 -3.43 -2.20 -12.49
N ASP A 154 -3.02 -1.62 -11.35
CA ASP A 154 -2.22 -0.40 -11.26
C ASP A 154 -0.71 -0.61 -11.52
N GLY A 155 -0.28 -1.84 -11.85
CA GLY A 155 1.12 -2.21 -12.05
C GLY A 155 1.87 -2.56 -10.76
N THR A 156 1.23 -2.51 -9.59
CA THR A 156 1.82 -2.96 -8.33
C THR A 156 2.16 -4.45 -8.40
N LYS A 157 3.40 -4.80 -8.04
CA LYS A 157 3.86 -6.19 -7.97
C LYS A 157 3.77 -6.70 -6.54
N VAL A 158 3.21 -7.88 -6.37
CA VAL A 158 2.96 -8.50 -5.06
C VAL A 158 3.55 -9.90 -5.05
N HIS A 159 4.45 -10.13 -4.11
CA HIS A 159 4.92 -11.45 -3.73
C HIS A 159 4.05 -11.94 -2.58
N LEU A 160 3.43 -13.11 -2.71
CA LEU A 160 2.72 -13.78 -1.63
C LEU A 160 3.58 -14.92 -1.09
N ASN A 161 3.79 -14.93 0.22
CA ASN A 161 4.44 -16.05 0.89
C ASN A 161 3.48 -17.23 1.01
N ALA A 162 3.99 -18.39 1.43
CA ALA A 162 3.21 -19.61 1.55
C ALA A 162 2.05 -19.48 2.54
N GLY A 163 0.88 -20.00 2.16
CA GLY A 163 -0.34 -19.89 2.97
C GLY A 163 -0.98 -18.50 2.99
N SER A 164 -0.61 -17.61 2.06
CA SER A 164 -1.08 -16.22 2.01
C SER A 164 -2.15 -15.99 0.95
N GLN A 165 -2.94 -14.95 1.13
CA GLN A 165 -4.03 -14.55 0.26
C GLN A 165 -4.09 -13.03 0.14
N ILE A 166 -4.37 -12.55 -1.06
CA ILE A 166 -4.73 -11.16 -1.35
C ILE A 166 -6.07 -11.09 -2.07
N ILE A 167 -6.91 -10.14 -1.65
CA ILE A 167 -8.22 -9.87 -2.22
C ILE A 167 -8.25 -8.40 -2.64
N TYR A 168 -8.67 -8.13 -3.88
CA TYR A 168 -8.67 -6.79 -4.46
C TYR A 168 -9.73 -6.66 -5.55
N PRO A 169 -10.24 -5.46 -5.85
CA PRO A 169 -11.17 -5.27 -6.96
C PRO A 169 -10.45 -5.47 -8.30
N SER A 170 -11.16 -5.98 -9.32
CA SER A 170 -10.60 -6.19 -10.66
C SER A 170 -10.13 -4.89 -11.33
N VAL A 171 -10.69 -3.76 -10.91
CA VAL A 171 -10.33 -2.40 -11.33
C VAL A 171 -10.35 -1.52 -10.09
N PHE A 172 -9.29 -0.75 -9.84
CA PHE A 172 -9.29 0.18 -8.70
C PHE A 172 -10.16 1.40 -8.96
N SER A 173 -10.59 2.07 -7.88
CA SER A 173 -11.31 3.34 -8.04
C SER A 173 -10.37 4.47 -8.44
N ASP A 174 -10.94 5.56 -8.92
CA ASP A 174 -10.18 6.77 -9.26
C ASP A 174 -9.57 7.48 -8.04
N SER A 175 -9.96 7.08 -6.82
CA SER A 175 -9.57 7.76 -5.58
C SER A 175 -8.62 6.94 -4.70
N ILE A 176 -8.76 5.61 -4.66
CA ILE A 176 -7.93 4.74 -3.81
C ILE A 176 -7.70 3.37 -4.46
N ARG A 177 -6.58 2.74 -4.10
CA ARG A 177 -6.24 1.37 -4.49
C ARG A 177 -6.25 0.49 -3.24
N ALA A 178 -7.38 -0.14 -2.94
CA ALA A 178 -7.55 -0.89 -1.69
C ALA A 178 -7.48 -2.40 -1.88
N VAL A 179 -6.68 -3.08 -1.07
CA VAL A 179 -6.54 -4.53 -1.03
C VAL A 179 -6.71 -5.05 0.40
N THR A 180 -6.99 -6.35 0.54
CA THR A 180 -7.02 -7.07 1.81
C THR A 180 -6.03 -8.22 1.77
N VAL A 181 -5.23 -8.36 2.83
CA VAL A 181 -4.21 -9.42 2.95
C VAL A 181 -4.50 -10.32 4.14
N LYS A 182 -4.31 -11.63 3.95
CA LYS A 182 -4.17 -12.63 5.01
C LYS A 182 -2.88 -13.41 4.77
N GLY A 183 -2.09 -13.64 5.80
CA GLY A 183 -0.74 -14.21 5.65
C GLY A 183 0.30 -13.13 5.39
N GLU A 184 1.31 -13.43 4.59
CA GLU A 184 2.44 -12.53 4.33
C GLU A 184 2.57 -12.15 2.86
N ALA A 185 2.72 -10.85 2.62
CA ALA A 185 2.83 -10.27 1.30
C ALA A 185 3.87 -9.15 1.27
N TYR A 186 4.76 -9.21 0.28
CA TYR A 186 5.73 -8.18 -0.02
C TYR A 186 5.27 -7.41 -1.26
N PHE A 187 5.27 -6.09 -1.15
CA PHE A 187 4.70 -5.17 -2.13
C PHE A 187 5.78 -4.27 -2.71
N GLU A 188 5.81 -4.19 -4.04
CA GLU A 188 6.48 -3.13 -4.80
C GLU A 188 5.37 -2.25 -5.40
N VAL A 189 4.93 -1.22 -4.67
CA VAL A 189 3.76 -0.42 -5.05
C VAL A 189 4.11 0.61 -6.11
N ALA A 190 3.33 0.63 -7.19
CA ALA A 190 3.46 1.64 -8.23
C ALA A 190 3.24 3.05 -7.65
N LYS A 191 4.16 3.97 -7.94
CA LYS A 191 4.12 5.36 -7.45
C LYS A 191 2.91 6.09 -8.05
N ASP A 192 1.96 6.46 -7.19
CA ASP A 192 0.80 7.28 -7.53
C ASP A 192 0.32 8.03 -6.28
N ALA A 193 0.77 9.27 -6.14
CA ALA A 193 0.40 10.14 -5.02
C ALA A 193 -1.06 10.64 -5.10
N GLY A 194 -1.71 10.53 -6.26
CA GLY A 194 -3.10 10.93 -6.44
C GLY A 194 -4.09 9.87 -5.97
N ARG A 195 -3.69 8.60 -6.00
CA ARG A 195 -4.49 7.44 -5.58
C ARG A 195 -3.74 6.59 -4.54
N PRO A 196 -3.90 6.86 -3.24
CA PRO A 196 -3.24 6.10 -2.19
C PRO A 196 -3.52 4.59 -2.29
N PHE A 197 -2.49 3.78 -2.03
CA PHE A 197 -2.61 2.33 -1.95
C PHE A 197 -2.81 1.91 -0.49
N ILE A 198 -3.87 1.15 -0.22
CA ILE A 198 -4.32 0.79 1.11
C ILE A 198 -4.34 -0.73 1.25
N VAL A 199 -3.52 -1.27 2.15
CA VAL A 199 -3.57 -2.68 2.55
C VAL A 199 -4.34 -2.78 3.86
N ASN A 200 -5.42 -3.54 3.87
CA ASN A 200 -6.18 -3.84 5.08
C ASN A 200 -5.86 -5.27 5.55
N THR A 201 -5.59 -5.42 6.83
CA THR A 201 -5.63 -6.70 7.55
C THR A 201 -6.81 -6.67 8.52
N GLU A 202 -6.87 -7.57 9.49
CA GLU A 202 -7.97 -7.62 10.46
C GLU A 202 -8.11 -6.32 11.28
N LYS A 203 -7.01 -5.86 11.89
CA LYS A 203 -7.00 -4.68 12.78
C LYS A 203 -6.07 -3.56 12.33
N VAL A 204 -5.23 -3.80 11.31
CA VAL A 204 -4.23 -2.85 10.84
C VAL A 204 -4.57 -2.40 9.43
N ARG A 205 -4.58 -1.08 9.24
CA ARG A 205 -4.66 -0.44 7.93
C ARG A 205 -3.31 0.19 7.62
N THR A 206 -2.80 -0.12 6.45
CA THR A 206 -1.51 0.36 5.97
C THR A 206 -1.74 1.17 4.71
N THR A 207 -1.24 2.40 4.66
CA THR A 207 -1.45 3.30 3.51
C THR A 207 -0.12 3.82 2.99
N VAL A 208 0.06 3.79 1.68
CA VAL A 208 1.30 4.17 0.98
C VAL A 208 0.99 4.91 -0.33
N LEU A 209 1.98 5.63 -0.87
CA LEU A 209 1.86 6.33 -2.16
C LEU A 209 2.73 5.72 -3.27
N GLY A 210 3.67 4.83 -2.91
CA GLY A 210 4.65 4.28 -3.83
C GLY A 210 5.89 3.82 -3.08
N THR A 211 5.75 2.68 -2.40
CA THR A 211 6.62 2.23 -1.32
C THR A 211 6.87 0.74 -1.50
N ILE A 212 8.06 0.29 -1.10
CA ILE A 212 8.41 -1.13 -1.03
C ILE A 212 8.35 -1.57 0.44
N PHE A 213 7.48 -2.53 0.75
CA PHE A 213 7.22 -2.94 2.13
C PHE A 213 6.65 -4.37 2.23
N ASN A 214 6.74 -4.95 3.42
CA ASN A 214 6.20 -6.26 3.76
C ASN A 214 5.06 -6.13 4.78
N VAL A 215 4.02 -6.93 4.60
CA VAL A 215 2.91 -7.11 5.54
C VAL A 215 2.87 -8.57 5.92
N ARG A 216 3.01 -8.88 7.21
CA ARG A 216 2.82 -10.22 7.77
C ARG A 216 1.67 -10.20 8.76
N ALA A 217 0.59 -10.89 8.41
CA ALA A 217 -0.67 -10.94 9.15
C ALA A 217 -1.29 -12.33 9.03
N TYR A 218 -0.57 -13.35 9.49
CA TYR A 218 -1.06 -14.72 9.51
C TYR A 218 -2.16 -14.87 10.57
N PRO A 219 -3.32 -15.48 10.25
CA PRO A 219 -4.44 -15.61 11.21
C PRO A 219 -4.11 -16.44 12.46
N ASP A 220 -3.13 -17.33 12.36
CA ASP A 220 -2.63 -18.19 13.44
C ASP A 220 -1.49 -17.53 14.26
N GLU A 221 -1.09 -16.31 13.91
CA GLU A 221 -0.14 -15.51 14.67
C GLU A 221 -0.87 -14.41 15.46
N ASN A 222 -0.43 -14.15 16.69
CA ASN A 222 -1.01 -13.12 17.55
C ASN A 222 -0.46 -11.71 17.28
N LYS A 223 0.10 -11.48 16.09
CA LYS A 223 0.71 -10.20 15.72
C LYS A 223 0.54 -9.88 14.23
N VAL A 224 0.61 -8.59 13.92
CA VAL A 224 0.69 -8.07 12.55
C VAL A 224 1.93 -7.21 12.41
N ASP A 225 2.85 -7.60 11.54
CA ASP A 225 4.11 -6.89 11.30
C ASP A 225 4.06 -6.13 9.97
N ILE A 226 4.37 -4.83 10.00
CA ILE A 226 4.50 -3.97 8.81
C ILE A 226 5.91 -3.44 8.75
N ALA A 227 6.70 -3.87 7.77
CA ALA A 227 8.11 -3.54 7.62
C ALA A 227 8.37 -2.80 6.31
N VAL A 228 9.16 -1.72 6.35
CA VAL A 228 9.41 -0.88 5.17
C VAL A 228 10.82 -1.09 4.65
N GLU A 229 10.97 -1.35 3.36
CA GLU A 229 12.27 -1.43 2.69
C GLU A 229 12.63 -0.10 2.03
N GLU A 230 11.71 0.49 1.27
CA GLU A 230 11.90 1.78 0.59
C GLU A 230 10.64 2.63 0.71
N GLY A 231 10.80 3.92 1.02
CA GLY A 231 9.71 4.90 1.05
C GLY A 231 9.10 5.10 2.44
N VAL A 232 7.84 5.53 2.47
CA VAL A 232 7.11 5.88 3.70
C VAL A 232 5.79 5.12 3.77
N VAL A 233 5.46 4.62 4.97
CA VAL A 233 4.22 3.91 5.25
C VAL A 233 3.50 4.55 6.42
N ARG A 234 2.20 4.79 6.29
CA ARG A 234 1.33 5.07 7.44
C ARG A 234 0.67 3.79 7.91
N VAL A 235 0.76 3.51 9.20
CA VAL A 235 0.10 2.38 9.86
C VAL A 235 -0.93 2.92 10.83
N GLU A 236 -2.19 2.56 10.61
CA GLU A 236 -3.33 2.89 11.47
C GLU A 236 -3.84 1.61 12.12
N THR A 237 -3.91 1.58 13.45
CA THR A 237 -4.46 0.43 14.19
C THR A 237 -5.76 0.79 14.86
N LYS A 238 -6.79 -0.05 14.70
CA LYS A 238 -8.08 0.14 15.36
C LYS A 238 -8.09 -0.54 16.72
N SER A 239 -8.09 0.25 17.79
CA SER A 239 -8.44 -0.19 19.15
C SER A 239 -9.85 0.28 19.50
N THR A 240 -10.49 -0.34 20.50
CA THR A 240 -11.91 -0.16 20.86
C THR A 240 -12.32 1.30 21.07
N ASP A 241 -11.41 2.19 21.46
CA ASP A 241 -11.72 3.59 21.76
C ASP A 241 -10.80 4.63 21.08
N GLN A 242 -9.74 4.19 20.38
CA GLN A 242 -8.76 5.10 19.76
C GLN A 242 -8.17 4.51 18.48
N THR A 243 -7.93 5.38 17.48
CA THR A 243 -7.11 5.07 16.31
C THR A 243 -5.71 5.59 16.58
N ASP A 244 -4.75 4.68 16.78
CA ASP A 244 -3.33 5.03 16.80
C ASP A 244 -2.81 5.05 15.36
N SER A 245 -2.01 6.05 15.03
CA SER A 245 -1.45 6.26 13.69
C SER A 245 0.04 6.51 13.80
N LYS A 246 0.82 5.72 13.07
CA LYS A 246 2.29 5.77 13.06
C LYS A 246 2.80 5.92 11.63
N ILE A 247 3.94 6.59 11.49
CA ILE A 247 4.67 6.69 10.23
C ILE A 247 5.93 5.85 10.34
N LEU A 248 6.12 4.96 9.38
CA LEU A 248 7.31 4.13 9.23
C LEU A 248 8.09 4.57 7.99
N ARG A 249 9.41 4.45 8.09
CA ARG A 249 10.39 4.72 7.04
C ARG A 249 11.20 3.46 6.74
N ALA A 250 12.01 3.52 5.70
CA ALA A 250 12.95 2.46 5.36
C ALA A 250 13.69 1.92 6.59
N ASN A 251 13.73 0.60 6.73
CA ASN A 251 14.33 -0.17 7.82
C ASN A 251 13.62 -0.05 9.18
N GLU A 252 12.41 0.51 9.21
CA GLU A 252 11.55 0.49 10.39
C GLU A 252 10.44 -0.56 10.24
N MET A 253 10.02 -1.13 11.36
CA MET A 253 8.88 -2.03 11.44
C MET A 253 7.95 -1.63 12.58
N ASN A 254 6.64 -1.76 12.35
CA ASN A 254 5.64 -1.78 13.40
C ASN A 254 5.11 -3.20 13.60
N SER A 255 5.25 -3.73 14.80
CA SER A 255 4.61 -4.96 15.24
C SER A 255 3.40 -4.65 16.10
N TYR A 256 2.21 -5.03 15.64
CA TYR A 256 0.97 -4.87 16.38
C TYR A 256 0.57 -6.19 17.03
N ASP A 257 0.59 -6.24 18.36
CA ASP A 257 0.16 -7.41 19.14
C ASP A 257 -1.37 -7.41 19.28
N LEU A 258 -2.01 -8.46 18.75
CA LEU A 258 -3.47 -8.58 18.68
C LEU A 258 -4.12 -8.85 20.05
N SER A 259 -3.38 -9.41 21.00
CA SER A 259 -3.87 -9.74 22.35
C SER A 259 -3.89 -8.54 23.29
N SER A 260 -2.84 -7.74 23.24
CA SER A 260 -2.68 -6.54 24.07
C SER A 260 -3.20 -5.27 23.38
N ASN A 261 -3.50 -5.35 22.08
CA ASN A 261 -3.85 -4.22 21.22
C ASN A 261 -2.79 -3.11 21.26
N LYS A 262 -1.50 -3.47 21.32
CA LYS A 262 -0.37 -2.54 21.40
C LYS A 262 0.51 -2.61 20.16
N SER A 263 0.98 -1.46 19.73
CA SER A 263 1.91 -1.29 18.61
C SER A 263 3.32 -1.01 19.13
N TYR A 264 4.30 -1.79 18.67
CA TYR A 264 5.72 -1.64 18.99
C TYR A 264 6.50 -1.27 17.72
N MET A 265 7.32 -0.22 17.79
CA MET A 265 8.20 0.18 16.68
C MET A 265 9.64 -0.15 17.00
N TYR A 266 10.37 -0.64 16.00
CA TYR A 266 11.80 -0.91 16.11
C TYR A 266 12.45 -0.91 14.73
N ASN A 267 13.77 -0.71 14.73
CA ASN A 267 14.59 -0.88 13.53
C ASN A 267 14.75 -2.36 13.21
N ILE A 268 14.82 -2.68 11.93
CA ILE A 268 15.00 -4.03 11.43
C ILE A 268 16.26 -4.13 10.59
N ASP A 269 16.74 -5.37 10.47
CA ASP A 269 17.70 -5.76 9.46
C ASP A 269 16.93 -6.22 8.21
N PRO A 270 16.99 -5.47 7.09
CA PRO A 270 16.26 -5.81 5.87
C PRO A 270 16.62 -7.20 5.35
N GLU A 271 17.86 -7.63 5.59
CA GLU A 271 18.32 -8.94 5.13
C GLU A 271 17.58 -10.09 5.78
N ASP A 272 16.91 -9.91 6.92
CA ASP A 272 16.08 -10.96 7.55
C ASP A 272 14.61 -10.84 7.22
N VAL A 273 14.06 -9.64 7.34
CA VAL A 273 12.61 -9.45 7.21
C VAL A 273 12.15 -9.71 5.77
N PHE A 274 12.96 -9.32 4.78
CA PHE A 274 12.64 -9.51 3.37
C PHE A 274 13.30 -10.77 2.78
N ALA A 275 14.08 -11.52 3.57
CA ALA A 275 14.89 -12.66 3.11
C ALA A 275 14.07 -13.74 2.39
N TRP A 276 12.82 -13.94 2.82
CA TRP A 276 11.93 -14.97 2.30
C TRP A 276 11.64 -14.79 0.81
N THR A 277 11.66 -13.55 0.31
CA THR A 277 11.47 -13.22 -1.12
C THR A 277 12.59 -13.79 -1.99
N ASN A 278 13.76 -14.04 -1.40
CA ASN A 278 14.97 -14.54 -2.04
C ASN A 278 15.31 -16.00 -1.66
N GLY A 279 14.32 -16.75 -1.15
CA GLY A 279 14.49 -18.15 -0.76
C GLY A 279 15.34 -18.35 0.50
N VAL A 280 15.45 -17.33 1.34
CA VAL A 280 16.17 -17.38 2.61
C VAL A 280 15.17 -17.51 3.77
N ILE A 281 15.37 -18.50 4.62
CA ILE A 281 14.72 -18.60 5.93
C ILE A 281 15.71 -18.03 6.96
N SER A 282 15.29 -17.04 7.72
CA SER A 282 16.10 -16.45 8.80
C SER A 282 15.30 -16.49 10.09
N PHE A 283 15.92 -17.03 11.14
CA PHE A 283 15.43 -17.00 12.51
C PHE A 283 16.42 -16.19 13.33
N LYS A 284 15.93 -15.25 14.15
CA LYS A 284 16.73 -14.49 15.11
C LYS A 284 16.06 -14.59 16.46
N ALA A 285 16.70 -15.29 17.38
CA ALA A 285 16.16 -15.57 18.71
C ALA A 285 14.73 -16.14 18.69
N ALA A 286 14.43 -17.04 17.74
CA ALA A 286 13.11 -17.62 17.56
C ALA A 286 12.89 -18.81 18.49
N ASN A 287 11.67 -18.95 19.00
CA ASN A 287 11.23 -20.14 19.73
C ASN A 287 10.81 -21.27 18.77
N ILE A 288 10.65 -22.48 19.30
CA ILE A 288 10.30 -23.65 18.47
C ILE A 288 8.97 -23.49 17.72
N ASN A 289 7.96 -22.84 18.31
CA ASN A 289 6.67 -22.68 17.65
C ASN A 289 6.79 -21.79 16.41
N GLU A 290 7.58 -20.71 16.49
CA GLU A 290 7.85 -19.85 15.34
C GLU A 290 8.62 -20.60 14.24
N ILE A 291 9.60 -21.43 14.63
CA ILE A 291 10.36 -22.25 13.69
C ILE A 291 9.43 -23.25 12.99
N VAL A 292 8.66 -24.02 13.77
CA VAL A 292 7.74 -25.03 13.26
C VAL A 292 6.71 -24.41 12.32
N ASN A 293 6.00 -23.36 12.74
CA ASN A 293 5.00 -22.69 11.91
C ASN A 293 5.61 -22.18 10.60
N THR A 294 6.83 -21.65 10.66
CA THR A 294 7.55 -21.18 9.47
C THR A 294 7.89 -22.34 8.54
N LEU A 295 8.39 -23.47 9.07
CA LEU A 295 8.72 -24.66 8.27
C LEU A 295 7.47 -25.34 7.69
N GLU A 296 6.38 -25.44 8.45
CA GLU A 296 5.08 -25.95 7.97
C GLU A 296 4.62 -25.18 6.74
N ARG A 297 4.64 -23.84 6.81
CA ARG A 297 4.28 -22.98 5.69
C ARG A 297 5.29 -23.10 4.55
N TRP A 298 6.58 -23.06 4.85
CA TRP A 298 7.62 -23.04 3.83
C TRP A 298 7.67 -24.31 2.98
N TYR A 299 7.43 -25.47 3.58
CA TYR A 299 7.52 -26.78 2.91
C TYR A 299 6.17 -27.45 2.68
N GLY A 300 5.08 -26.92 3.23
CA GLY A 300 3.75 -27.50 3.08
C GLY A 300 3.57 -28.82 3.82
N VAL A 301 4.12 -28.86 5.04
CA VAL A 301 4.15 -30.04 5.93
C VAL A 301 3.46 -29.73 7.25
N THR A 302 3.27 -30.74 8.09
CA THR A 302 2.74 -30.63 9.46
C THR A 302 3.70 -31.22 10.47
N PHE A 303 3.80 -30.62 11.65
CA PHE A 303 4.66 -31.09 12.73
C PHE A 303 3.85 -31.70 13.88
N ASN A 304 4.35 -32.82 14.40
CA ASN A 304 3.92 -33.43 15.65
C ASN A 304 5.08 -33.38 16.63
N ILE A 305 4.97 -32.51 17.63
CA ILE A 305 6.03 -32.30 18.62
C ILE A 305 5.78 -33.21 19.82
N LYS A 306 6.57 -34.29 19.94
CA LYS A 306 6.55 -35.19 21.11
C LYS A 306 7.65 -34.87 22.12
N LEU A 307 8.66 -34.12 21.70
CA LEU A 307 9.75 -33.69 22.56
C LEU A 307 9.23 -32.76 23.67
N LYS A 308 9.66 -33.02 24.91
CA LYS A 308 9.56 -32.03 26.00
C LYS A 308 10.67 -31.02 25.82
N LEU A 309 10.47 -30.07 24.92
CA LEU A 309 11.43 -29.00 24.70
C LEU A 309 11.46 -28.05 25.90
N ASN A 310 12.66 -27.63 26.25
CA ASN A 310 12.82 -26.45 27.08
C ASN A 310 12.52 -25.23 26.20
N THR A 311 11.36 -24.61 26.41
CA THR A 311 10.83 -23.50 25.61
C THR A 311 11.61 -22.19 25.80
N ASP A 312 12.55 -22.16 26.73
CA ASP A 312 13.30 -20.96 27.14
C ASP A 312 14.56 -20.71 26.33
N LYS A 313 14.84 -21.53 25.30
CA LYS A 313 15.96 -21.31 24.40
C LYS A 313 15.50 -20.61 23.13
N ASP A 314 16.16 -19.50 22.86
CA ASP A 314 16.02 -18.73 21.64
C ASP A 314 17.08 -19.18 20.63
N PHE A 315 16.71 -19.20 19.35
CA PHE A 315 17.59 -19.75 18.33
C PHE A 315 17.72 -18.87 17.09
N SER A 316 18.93 -18.87 16.55
CA SER A 316 19.30 -18.02 15.43
C SER A 316 19.99 -18.83 14.33
N PHE A 317 19.35 -18.92 13.16
CA PHE A 317 19.86 -19.63 12.00
C PHE A 317 19.45 -18.93 10.72
N ARG A 318 20.23 -19.10 9.66
CA ARG A 318 19.94 -18.55 8.35
C ARG A 318 20.26 -19.60 7.29
N TYR A 319 19.25 -19.99 6.50
CA TYR A 319 19.37 -20.99 5.46
C TYR A 319 18.88 -20.43 4.13
N LYS A 320 19.68 -20.58 3.08
CA LYS A 320 19.31 -20.20 1.70
C LYS A 320 19.07 -21.44 0.88
N ASN A 321 17.85 -21.59 0.33
CA ASN A 321 17.47 -22.66 -0.61
C ASN A 321 17.85 -24.07 -0.11
N LYS A 322 17.70 -24.33 1.19
CA LYS A 322 17.93 -25.65 1.78
C LYS A 322 16.68 -26.50 1.72
N SER A 323 16.86 -27.82 1.74
CA SER A 323 15.77 -28.78 1.93
C SER A 323 15.30 -28.78 3.39
N LEU A 324 14.11 -29.33 3.64
CA LEU A 324 13.58 -29.48 5.00
C LEU A 324 14.49 -30.40 5.82
N GLU A 325 14.93 -31.51 5.23
CA GLU A 325 15.84 -32.49 5.83
C GLU A 325 17.13 -31.83 6.30
N GLU A 326 17.79 -31.04 5.44
CA GLU A 326 19.03 -30.34 5.83
C GLU A 326 18.83 -29.36 7.00
N ILE A 327 17.67 -28.70 7.07
CA ILE A 327 17.35 -27.82 8.20
C ILE A 327 17.09 -28.64 9.46
N LEU A 328 16.31 -29.72 9.36
CA LEU A 328 15.99 -30.61 10.49
C LEU A 328 17.24 -31.33 11.02
N ASP A 329 18.19 -31.69 10.17
CA ASP A 329 19.48 -32.24 10.58
C ASP A 329 20.27 -31.21 11.40
N GLY A 330 20.33 -29.97 10.93
CA GLY A 330 21.01 -28.87 11.64
C GLY A 330 20.36 -28.55 12.98
N LEU A 331 19.03 -28.47 13.01
CA LEU A 331 18.25 -28.25 14.22
C LEU A 331 18.37 -29.44 15.18
N GLY A 332 18.24 -30.67 14.70
CA GLY A 332 18.37 -31.89 15.50
C GLY A 332 19.74 -31.98 16.15
N PHE A 333 20.81 -31.67 15.40
CA PHE A 333 22.17 -31.59 15.94
C PHE A 333 22.33 -30.51 17.03
N ALA A 334 21.82 -29.31 16.79
CA ALA A 334 21.97 -28.19 17.72
C ALA A 334 21.10 -28.32 19.00
N TYR A 335 19.96 -29.00 18.92
CA TYR A 335 18.96 -29.08 20.00
C TYR A 335 18.93 -30.45 20.67
N GLY A 336 19.54 -31.46 20.08
CA GLY A 336 19.52 -32.83 20.59
C GLY A 336 18.15 -33.49 20.46
N PHE A 337 17.49 -33.34 19.32
CA PHE A 337 16.25 -34.05 19.00
C PHE A 337 16.45 -34.97 17.80
N GLU A 338 15.65 -36.02 17.75
CA GLU A 338 15.52 -36.87 16.56
C GLU A 338 14.22 -36.52 15.83
N TYR A 339 14.16 -36.80 14.53
CA TYR A 339 12.94 -36.59 13.77
C TYR A 339 12.65 -37.76 12.85
N LYS A 340 11.37 -37.93 12.52
CA LYS A 340 10.92 -38.85 11.48
C LYS A 340 10.03 -38.09 10.50
N ILE A 341 10.28 -38.29 9.21
CA ILE A 341 9.42 -37.82 8.13
C ILE A 341 8.55 -38.98 7.65
N ASP A 342 7.25 -38.77 7.62
CA ASP A 342 6.25 -39.68 7.04
C ASP A 342 5.36 -38.86 6.09
N ASP A 343 5.72 -38.87 4.80
CA ASP A 343 5.16 -38.00 3.77
C ASP A 343 5.20 -36.52 4.18
N LYS A 344 4.05 -35.89 4.45
CA LYS A 344 3.94 -34.51 4.88
C LYS A 344 3.91 -34.32 6.39
N THR A 345 4.06 -35.39 7.17
CA THR A 345 4.02 -35.34 8.64
C THR A 345 5.43 -35.52 9.20
N ILE A 346 5.91 -34.54 9.96
CA ILE A 346 7.19 -34.59 10.66
C ILE A 346 6.91 -34.81 12.13
N THR A 347 7.49 -35.85 12.72
CA THR A 347 7.43 -36.06 14.18
C THR A 347 8.78 -35.76 14.80
N LEU A 348 8.81 -34.86 15.79
CA LEU A 348 10.01 -34.53 16.57
C LEU A 348 9.98 -35.29 17.89
N TYR A 349 11.07 -36.01 18.21
CA TYR A 349 11.22 -36.90 19.36
C TYR A 349 12.18 -36.36 20.41
#